data_AF-A0A843CT06-F1
#
_entry.id   AF-A0A843CT06-F1
#
_cell.length_a   1.000
_cell.length_b   1.000
_cell.length_c   1.000
_cell.angle_alpha   90.00
_cell.angle_beta   90.00
_cell.angle_gamma   90.00
#
_symmetry.space_group_name_H-M   'P 1'
#
loop_
_entity.id
_entity.type
_entity.pdbx_description
1 polymer ?
#
loop_
_entity_poly.entity_id
_entity_poly.type
_entity_poly.pdbx_seq_one_letter_code
_entity_poly.pdbx_strand_id
1 'polypeptide(L)' 'MTGKSNKETQVQKKGKSENLFKLAKTRMPGGVSSPVRAIKPYPFYTKSAKGAFIETEDGDRLIDCVMGYGPL' A
#
# COMPACT_ATOMS: atom_id res chain seq x y z
N MET A 1 -33.72 -31.64 -4.18
CA MET A 1 -32.99 -31.25 -5.40
C MET A 1 -32.93 -29.73 -5.40
N THR A 2 -31.90 -29.14 -4.79
CA THR A 2 -30.57 -28.79 -5.35
C THR A 2 -30.57 -27.36 -5.87
N GLY A 3 -29.78 -26.52 -5.20
CA GLY A 3 -29.55 -25.14 -5.56
C GLY A 3 -28.76 -24.36 -4.52
N LYS A 4 -27.73 -24.98 -3.91
CA LYS A 4 -26.73 -24.22 -3.15
C LYS A 4 -25.99 -23.34 -4.17
N SER A 5 -26.16 -22.02 -4.10
CA SER A 5 -25.37 -21.12 -4.94
C SER A 5 -23.92 -21.15 -4.44
N ASN A 6 -23.03 -21.65 -5.30
CA ASN A 6 -21.60 -21.56 -5.12
C ASN A 6 -21.21 -20.08 -5.24
N LYS A 7 -21.08 -19.40 -4.10
CA LYS A 7 -20.23 -18.20 -4.04
C LYS A 7 -18.79 -18.69 -4.13
N GLU A 8 -18.29 -18.84 -5.35
CA GLU A 8 -16.87 -18.89 -5.59
C GLU A 8 -16.25 -17.64 -4.96
N THR A 9 -15.52 -17.87 -3.86
CA THR A 9 -14.71 -16.87 -3.20
C THR A 9 -13.65 -16.42 -4.19
N GLN A 10 -13.96 -15.37 -4.96
CA GLN A 10 -12.95 -14.53 -5.61
C GLN A 10 -12.09 -14.00 -4.46
N VAL A 11 -10.97 -14.66 -4.18
CA VAL A 11 -9.98 -14.18 -3.21
C VAL A 11 -9.50 -12.85 -3.77
N GLN A 12 -10.04 -11.75 -3.26
CA GLN A 12 -9.57 -10.41 -3.59
C GLN A 12 -8.06 -10.41 -3.42
N LYS A 13 -7.35 -10.23 -4.53
CA LYS A 13 -5.89 -10.18 -4.57
C LYS A 13 -5.47 -9.05 -3.64
N LYS A 14 -5.00 -9.37 -2.44
CA LYS A 14 -4.55 -8.35 -1.49
C LYS A 14 -3.49 -7.49 -2.15
N GLY A 15 -3.66 -6.16 -2.07
CA GLY A 15 -2.71 -5.20 -2.63
C GLY A 15 -1.30 -5.45 -2.08
N LYS A 16 -0.28 -5.25 -2.90
CA LYS A 16 1.12 -5.44 -2.49
C LYS A 16 1.45 -4.56 -1.29
N SER A 17 0.94 -3.33 -1.23
CA SER A 17 1.13 -2.44 -0.07
C SER A 17 0.58 -3.04 1.24
N GLU A 18 -0.55 -3.74 1.21
CA GLU A 18 -1.10 -4.38 2.42
C GLU A 18 -0.16 -5.48 2.95
N ASN A 19 0.44 -6.26 2.04
CA ASN A 19 1.36 -7.33 2.41
C ASN A 19 2.68 -6.77 2.96
N LEU A 20 3.21 -5.72 2.34
CA LEU A 20 4.38 -5.00 2.83
C LEU A 20 4.12 -4.37 4.20
N PHE A 21 2.94 -3.79 4.41
CA PHE A 21 2.57 -3.23 5.72
C PHE A 21 2.44 -4.30 6.82
N LYS A 22 1.91 -5.48 6.50
CA LYS A 22 1.89 -6.61 7.45
C LYS A 22 3.30 -7.02 7.84
N LEU A 23 4.21 -7.13 6.88
CA LEU A 23 5.62 -7.44 7.15
C LEU A 23 6.27 -6.33 7.98
N ALA A 24 6.04 -5.07 7.64
CA ALA A 24 6.59 -3.93 8.36
C ALA A 24 6.14 -3.91 9.83
N LYS A 25 4.88 -4.27 10.11
CA LYS A 25 4.36 -4.39 11.49
C LYS A 25 5.08 -5.43 12.34
N THR A 26 5.75 -6.43 11.74
CA THR A 26 6.57 -7.39 12.51
C THR A 26 7.98 -6.87 12.81
N ARG A 27 8.36 -5.70 12.29
CA ARG A 27 9.73 -5.17 12.36
C ARG A 27 9.80 -3.76 12.96
N MET A 28 8.77 -2.95 12.79
CA MET A 28 8.68 -1.58 13.27
C MET A 28 7.38 -1.39 14.07
N PRO A 29 7.41 -0.70 15.22
CA PRO A 29 6.21 -0.29 15.93
C PRO A 29 5.25 0.47 15.00
N GLY A 30 3.99 0.04 14.94
CA GLY A 30 2.99 0.65 14.05
C GLY A 30 3.20 0.39 12.55
N GLY A 31 4.24 -0.37 12.15
CA GLY A 31 4.52 -0.72 10.76
C GLY A 31 5.09 0.41 9.90
N VAL A 32 5.57 1.51 10.51
CA VAL A 32 6.18 2.64 9.83
C VAL A 32 7.37 3.18 10.62
N SER A 33 8.33 3.81 9.95
CA SER A 33 9.50 4.43 10.58
C SER A 33 9.27 5.88 11.05
N SER A 34 8.17 6.50 10.66
CA SER A 34 7.79 7.86 11.06
C SER A 34 6.26 7.98 11.15
N PRO A 35 5.70 8.64 12.18
CA PRO A 35 4.25 8.79 12.35
C PRO A 35 3.55 9.49 11.19
N VAL A 36 4.24 10.39 10.46
CA VAL A 36 3.67 11.09 9.30
C VAL A 36 3.26 10.14 8.19
N ARG A 37 3.82 8.92 8.18
CA ARG A 37 3.51 7.86 7.20
C ARG A 37 2.39 6.93 7.66
N ALA A 38 1.83 7.12 8.86
CA ALA A 38 0.78 6.26 9.39
C ALA A 38 -0.59 6.66 8.84
N ILE A 39 -1.04 5.96 7.79
CA ILE A 39 -2.34 6.19 7.12
C ILE A 39 -3.20 4.93 7.24
N LYS A 40 -4.52 5.11 7.40
CA LYS A 40 -5.51 4.01 7.42
C LYS A 40 -6.08 3.76 6.02
N PRO A 41 -6.38 2.50 5.64
CA PRO A 41 -6.17 1.28 6.43
C PRO A 41 -4.69 0.84 6.49
N TYR A 42 -3.87 1.26 5.53
CA TYR A 42 -2.42 1.08 5.46
C TYR A 42 -1.82 2.14 4.52
N PRO A 43 -0.54 2.50 4.65
CA PRO A 43 0.12 3.38 3.70
C PRO A 43 0.34 2.68 2.36
N PHE A 44 0.42 3.45 1.27
CA PHE A 44 0.97 2.95 0.02
C PHE A 44 2.50 2.82 0.11
N TYR A 45 3.07 1.91 -0.67
CA TYR A 45 4.52 1.75 -0.78
C TYR A 45 5.00 2.28 -2.14
N THR A 46 6.08 3.06 -2.13
CA THR A 46 6.71 3.59 -3.35
C THR A 46 7.70 2.58 -3.92
N LYS A 47 7.59 2.29 -5.21
CA LYS A 47 8.55 1.48 -5.97
C LYS A 47 9.68 2.34 -6.54
N SER A 48 9.33 3.48 -7.15
CA SER A 48 10.28 4.44 -7.72
C SER A 48 9.68 5.83 -7.84
N ALA A 49 10.52 6.85 -7.99
CA ALA A 49 10.09 8.22 -8.25
C ALA A 49 11.03 8.90 -9.25
N LYS A 50 10.49 9.79 -10.10
CA LYS A 50 11.27 10.60 -11.04
C LYS A 50 10.54 11.91 -11.35
N GLY A 51 11.22 13.04 -11.12
CA GLY A 51 10.61 14.36 -11.25
C GLY A 51 9.41 14.49 -10.30
N ALA A 52 8.28 14.98 -10.80
CA ALA A 52 7.06 15.15 -10.01
C ALA A 52 6.19 13.88 -9.92
N PHE A 53 6.72 12.69 -10.24
CA PHE A 53 5.94 11.46 -10.33
C PHE A 53 6.47 10.35 -9.42
N ILE A 54 5.54 9.63 -8.78
CA ILE A 54 5.78 8.43 -7.98
C ILE A 54 5.10 7.23 -8.66
N GLU A 55 5.80 6.11 -8.75
CA GLU A 55 5.23 4.81 -9.07
C GLU A 55 5.11 3.99 -7.78
N THR A 56 3.91 3.50 -7.47
CA THR A 56 3.64 2.69 -6.27
C THR A 56 3.88 1.20 -6.54
N GLU A 57 4.06 0.42 -5.47
CA GLU A 57 4.16 -1.04 -5.55
C GLU A 57 2.88 -1.69 -6.08
N ASP A 58 1.73 -1.04 -5.87
CA ASP A 58 0.43 -1.49 -6.39
C ASP A 58 0.22 -1.17 -7.88
N GLY A 59 1.11 -0.37 -8.49
CA GLY A 59 1.12 -0.05 -9.92
C GLY A 59 0.49 1.29 -10.28
N ASP A 60 0.14 2.11 -9.28
CA ASP A 60 -0.39 3.45 -9.51
C ASP A 60 0.73 4.45 -9.82
N ARG A 61 0.44 5.41 -10.69
CA ARG A 61 1.30 6.57 -10.95
C ARG A 61 0.68 7.82 -10.36
N LEU A 62 1.35 8.39 -9.36
CA LEU A 62 0.88 9.55 -8.60
C LEU A 62 1.69 10.80 -8.97
N ILE A 63 1.07 11.98 -8.84
CA ILE A 63 1.78 13.27 -8.85
C ILE A 63 2.23 13.55 -7.42
N ASP A 64 3.53 13.81 -7.22
CA ASP A 64 4.10 14.09 -5.92
C ASP A 64 3.90 15.56 -5.54
N CYS A 65 2.85 15.82 -4.76
CA CYS A 65 2.56 17.14 -4.21
C CYS A 65 3.21 17.39 -2.85
N VAL A 66 3.83 16.37 -2.24
CA VAL A 66 4.44 16.45 -0.91
C VAL A 66 5.93 16.70 -1.01
N MET A 67 6.57 16.20 -2.07
CA MET A 67 7.99 16.38 -2.37
C MET A 67 8.86 16.07 -1.14
N GLY A 68 8.62 14.93 -0.49
CA GLY A 68 9.40 14.51 0.68
C GLY A 68 9.31 15.39 1.93
N TYR A 69 8.39 16.37 2.00
CA TYR A 69 8.34 17.41 3.04
C TYR A 69 9.57 18.33 3.07
N GLY A 70 10.31 18.44 1.95
CA GLY A 70 11.54 19.21 1.87
C GLY A 70 12.51 18.63 0.83
N PRO A 71 13.75 19.13 0.75
CA PRO A 71 14.75 18.55 -0.14
C PRO A 71 14.98 17.06 0.20
N LEU A 72 14.91 16.21 -0.83
CA LEU A 72 15.26 14.78 -0.80
C LEU A 72 16.74 14.57 -1.09
#